data_AF-A0A923MAE6-F1
#
_entry.id   AF-A0A923MAE6-F1
#
_cell.length_a   1.000
_cell.length_b   1.000
_cell.length_c   1.000
_cell.angle_alpha   90.00
_cell.angle_beta   90.00
_cell.angle_gamma   90.00
#
_symmetry.space_group_name_H-M   'P 1'
#
loop_
_entity.id
_entity.type
_entity.pdbx_description
1 polymer ?
#
loop_
_entity_poly.entity_id
_entity_poly.type
_entity_poly.pdbx_seq_one_letter_code
_entity_poly.pdbx_strand_id
1 'polypeptide(L)' 'MEHPASIKAGQVVALHGSSALLTVRTISGDYAYCEWEEQGILRQGTFLLSQLDRVPDEIAVAHRLLPRQPRG' A
#
# COMPACT_ATOMS: atom_id res chain seq x y z
N MET A 1 24.19 7.61 7.48
CA MET A 1 23.03 6.73 7.65
C MET A 1 22.03 7.16 6.61
N GLU A 2 21.87 6.38 5.55
CA GLU A 2 20.90 6.67 4.49
C GLU A 2 19.50 6.69 5.12
N HIS A 3 18.80 7.82 5.02
CA HIS A 3 17.42 7.88 5.47
C HIS A 3 16.63 6.82 4.70
N PRO A 4 15.93 5.89 5.37
CA PRO A 4 15.11 4.91 4.68
C PRO A 4 14.15 5.69 3.80
N ALA A 5 14.17 5.39 2.51
CA ALA A 5 13.47 6.18 1.52
C ALA A 5 12.00 6.37 1.96
N SER A 6 11.57 7.62 2.08
CA SER A 6 10.28 7.94 2.71
C SER A 6 9.12 7.39 1.87
N ILE A 7 8.13 6.75 2.50
CA ILE A 7 6.90 6.28 1.84
C ILE A 7 6.17 7.50 1.24
N LYS A 8 5.59 7.34 0.04
CA LYS A 8 4.90 8.43 -0.68
C LYS A 8 3.51 8.02 -1.13
N ALA A 9 2.64 9.01 -1.35
CA ALA A 9 1.37 8.78 -2.04
C ALA A 9 1.57 8.12 -3.41
N GLY A 10 0.68 7.21 -3.77
CA GLY A 10 0.74 6.32 -4.92
C GLY A 10 1.60 5.07 -4.72
N GLN A 11 2.40 4.97 -3.66
CA GLN A 11 3.28 3.83 -3.43
C GLN A 11 2.49 2.61 -2.92
N VAL A 12 2.92 1.41 -3.32
CA VAL A 12 2.44 0.16 -2.71
C VAL A 12 3.31 -0.18 -1.51
N VAL A 13 2.67 -0.53 -0.41
CA VAL A 13 3.30 -0.85 0.88
C VAL A 13 2.62 -2.09 1.46
N ALA A 14 3.25 -2.71 2.45
CA ALA A 14 2.67 -3.82 3.20
C ALA A 14 2.58 -3.43 4.68
N LEU A 15 1.56 -3.91 5.37
CA LEU A 15 1.50 -3.76 6.83
C LEU A 15 2.42 -4.82 7.47
N HIS A 16 3.14 -4.45 8.53
CA HIS A 16 3.97 -5.37 9.30
C HIS A 16 3.19 -6.63 9.71
N GLY A 17 3.74 -7.80 9.36
CA GLY A 17 3.11 -9.10 9.66
C GLY A 17 1.89 -9.44 8.81
N SER A 18 1.57 -8.65 7.78
CA SER A 18 0.50 -8.93 6.82
C SER A 18 1.07 -9.11 5.42
N SER A 19 0.48 -10.02 4.65
CA SER A 19 0.72 -10.14 3.21
C SER A 19 -0.19 -9.21 2.39
N ALA A 20 -1.06 -8.43 3.03
CA ALA A 20 -1.93 -7.49 2.34
C ALA A 20 -1.12 -6.33 1.76
N LEU A 21 -1.25 -6.14 0.46
CA LEU A 21 -0.65 -5.02 -0.25
C LEU A 21 -1.62 -3.84 -0.25
N LEU A 22 -1.11 -2.70 0.19
CA LEU A 22 -1.84 -1.47 0.40
C LEU A 22 -1.31 -0.42 -0.57
N THR A 23 -2.17 0.36 -1.21
CA THR A 23 -1.78 1.52 -2.00
C THR A 23 -1.99 2.79 -1.18
N VAL A 24 -0.92 3.55 -0.95
CA VAL A 24 -0.97 4.81 -0.23
C VAL A 24 -1.69 5.85 -1.08
N ARG A 25 -2.74 6.47 -0.55
CA ARG A 25 -3.50 7.54 -1.21
C ARG A 25 -3.02 8.91 -0.84
N THR A 26 -2.81 9.14 0.45
CA THR A 26 -2.28 10.40 0.97
C THR A 26 -1.55 10.15 2.28
N ILE A 27 -0.71 11.09 2.67
CA ILE A 27 0.07 11.06 3.91
C ILE A 27 -0.23 12.36 4.66
N SER A 28 -0.52 12.24 5.95
CA SER A 28 -0.78 13.36 6.84
C SER A 28 -0.01 13.14 8.15
N GLY A 29 1.06 13.92 8.36
CA GLY A 29 1.98 13.70 9.48
C GLY A 29 2.57 12.30 9.43
N ASP A 30 2.43 11.55 10.54
CA ASP A 30 2.94 10.18 10.69
C ASP A 30 1.98 9.10 10.19
N TYR A 31 0.87 9.48 9.56
CA TYR A 31 -0.16 8.56 9.10
C TYR A 31 -0.23 8.49 7.57
N ALA A 32 -0.40 7.28 7.06
CA ALA A 32 -0.75 7.02 5.67
C ALA A 32 -2.20 6.55 5.59
N TYR A 33 -2.95 7.15 4.67
CA TYR A 33 -4.26 6.68 4.27
C TYR A 33 -4.08 5.75 3.09
N CYS A 34 -4.46 4.50 3.24
CA CYS A 34 -4.24 3.46 2.25
C CYS A 34 -5.57 2.86 1.77
N GLU A 35 -5.55 2.36 0.53
CA GLU A 35 -6.62 1.54 -0.04
C GLU A 35 -6.07 0.17 -0.45
N TRP A 36 -6.87 -0.88 -0.31
CA TRP A 36 -6.53 -2.22 -0.76
C TRP A 36 -7.79 -2.96 -1.21
N GLU A 37 -7.62 -3.97 -2.05
CA GLU A 37 -8.72 -4.84 -2.43
C GLU A 37 -8.72 -6.09 -1.57
N GLU A 38 -9.87 -6.41 -1.00
CA GLU A 38 -10.08 -7.63 -0.21
C GLU A 38 -11.33 -8.31 -0.75
N GLN A 39 -11.16 -9.51 -1.31
CA GLN A 39 -12.26 -10.31 -1.87
C GLN A 39 -13.12 -9.56 -2.92
N GLY A 40 -12.50 -8.67 -3.72
CA GLY A 40 -13.19 -7.86 -4.72
C GLY A 40 -13.88 -6.61 -4.17
N ILE A 41 -13.65 -6.28 -2.90
CA ILE A 41 -14.16 -5.08 -2.26
C ILE A 41 -12.99 -4.13 -2.03
N LEU A 42 -13.11 -2.88 -2.51
CA LEU A 42 -12.17 -1.83 -2.19
C LEU A 42 -12.34 -1.40 -0.72
N ARG A 43 -11.33 -1.67 0.09
CA ARG A 43 -11.22 -1.27 1.49
C ARG A 43 -10.30 -0.06 1.62
N GLN A 44 -10.52 0.71 2.68
CA GLN A 44 -9.71 1.88 3.02
C GLN A 44 -9.42 1.88 4.51
N GLY A 45 -8.28 2.43 4.89
CA GLY A 45 -7.82 2.46 6.27
C GLY A 45 -6.67 3.43 6.48
N THR A 46 -6.45 3.80 7.74
CA THR A 46 -5.37 4.69 8.15
C THR A 46 -4.37 3.90 8.98
N PHE A 47 -3.09 4.02 8.65
CA PHE A 47 -2.01 3.28 9.27
C PHE A 47 -0.88 4.22 9.65
N LEU A 48 -0.14 3.89 10.72
CA LEU A 48 1.09 4.61 11.07
C LEU A 48 2.18 4.26 10.05
N LEU A 49 2.96 5.25 9.62
CA LEU A 49 4.07 5.03 8.68
C LEU A 49 5.10 4.03 9.22
N SER A 50 5.28 3.96 10.54
CA SER A 50 6.19 3.02 11.20
C SER A 50 5.75 1.56 11.13
N GLN A 51 4.48 1.30 10.80
CA GLN A 51 3.90 -0.04 10.64
C GLN A 51 3.91 -0.51 9.18
N LEU A 52 4.41 0.32 8.27
CA LEU A 52 4.37 0.07 6.83
C LEU A 52 5.77 -0.25 6.33
N ASP A 53 5.90 -1.39 5.68
CA ASP A 53 7.10 -1.74 4.93
C ASP A 53 6.95 -1.33 3.47
N ARG A 54 8.07 -0.86 2.90
CA ARG A 54 8.15 -0.63 1.47
C ARG A 54 8.14 -1.97 0.75
N VAL A 55 7.29 -2.04 -0.25
CA VAL A 55 7.24 -3.19 -1.16
C VAL A 55 8.13 -2.87 -2.37
N PRO A 56 9.04 -3.78 -2.78
CA PRO A 56 9.86 -3.63 -3.98
C PRO A 56 9.03 -3.29 -5.22
N ASP A 57 9.56 -2.44 -6.11
CA ASP A 57 8.84 -1.96 -7.30
C ASP A 57 8.35 -3.09 -8.20
N GLU A 58 9.07 -4.20 -8.31
CA GLU A 58 8.62 -5.38 -9.09
C GLU A 58 7.29 -5.96 -8.58
N ILE A 59 7.14 -6.06 -7.25
CA ILE A 59 5.93 -6.55 -6.60
C ILE A 59 4.84 -5.48 -6.68
N ALA A 60 5.20 -4.21 -6.51
CA ALA A 60 4.28 -3.08 -6.64
C ALA A 60 3.68 -2.98 -8.05
N VAL A 61 4.51 -3.16 -9.08
CA VAL A 61 4.08 -3.18 -10.49
C VAL A 61 3.18 -4.38 -10.75
N ALA A 62 3.55 -5.58 -10.28
CA ALA A 62 2.69 -6.76 -10.41
C ALA A 62 1.30 -6.52 -9.78
N HIS A 63 1.25 -5.92 -8.59
CA HIS A 63 -0.01 -5.59 -7.92
C HIS A 63 -0.84 -4.54 -8.68
N ARG A 64 -0.21 -3.54 -9.30
CA ARG A 64 -0.91 -2.53 -10.12
C ARG A 64 -1.38 -3.06 -11.48
N LEU A 65 -0.67 -4.04 -12.05
CA LEU A 65 -0.98 -4.62 -13.36
C LEU A 65 -2.06 -5.71 -13.30
N LEU A 66 -2.36 -6.25 -12.10
CA LEU A 66 -3.55 -7.07 -11.93
C LEU A 66 -4.76 -6.25 -12.38
N PRO A 67 -5.44 -6.64 -13.47
CA PRO A 67 -6.63 -5.91 -13.90
C PRO A 67 -7.61 -5.93 -12.73
N ARG A 68 -8.25 -4.78 -12.45
CA ARG A 68 -9.50 -4.72 -11.68
C ARG A 68 -10.46 -5.68 -12.37
N GLN A 69 -10.46 -6.95 -12.01
CA GLN A 69 -11.32 -7.92 -12.67
C GLN A 69 -12.76 -7.47 -12.37
N PRO A 70 -13.56 -7.11 -13.38
CA PRO A 70 -14.98 -7.02 -13.16
C PRO A 70 -15.44 -8.45 -12.85
N ARG A 71 -15.77 -8.72 -11.59
CA ARG A 71 -16.56 -9.91 -11.28
C ARG A 71 -17.93 -9.69 -11.92
N GLY A 72 -18.23 -10.49 -12.94
CA GLY A 72 -19.55 -10.57 -13.56
C GLY A 72 -20.59 -11.13 -12.61
#